data_AF-A0A0Q6VPK8-F1
#
_entry.id   AF-A0A0Q6VPK8-F1
#
_cell.length_a   1.000
_cell.length_b   1.000
_cell.length_c   1.000
_cell.angle_alpha   90.00
_cell.angle_beta   90.00
_cell.angle_gamma   90.00
#
_symmetry.space_group_name_H-M   'P 1'
#
loop_
_entity.id
_entity.type
_entity.pdbx_description
1 polymer ?
#
loop_
_entity_poly.entity_id
_entity_poly.type
_entity_poly.pdbx_seq_one_letter_code
_entity_poly.pdbx_strand_id
1 'polypeptide(L)'
;MSIVMRPDAVRGGWANADNAAAELRSAQGQVSDAAGHDMADLATTLTDAAEDMRGVLRVVLGVLDEHHGNVEDCISDFLATDGSSAGEFHGLAR
;
A
#
# COMPACT_ATOMS: atom_id res chain seq x y z
N MET A 1 -0.12 17.05 -28.22
CA MET A 1 -1.11 16.38 -27.35
C MET A 1 -0.71 16.72 -25.92
N SER A 2 -1.44 17.58 -25.21
CA SER A 2 -1.12 17.80 -23.80
C SER A 2 -1.74 16.66 -22.98
N ILE A 3 -0.93 16.02 -22.15
CA ILE A 3 -1.43 15.07 -21.15
C ILE A 3 -2.00 15.92 -20.03
N VAL A 4 -3.31 15.85 -19.82
CA VAL A 4 -3.99 16.54 -18.71
C VAL A 4 -4.22 15.51 -17.60
N MET A 5 -3.41 15.59 -16.54
CA MET A 5 -3.63 14.79 -15.34
C MET A 5 -4.84 15.34 -14.56
N ARG A 6 -5.68 14.45 -14.05
CA ARG A 6 -6.84 14.78 -13.20
C ARG A 6 -6.60 14.28 -11.77
N PRO A 7 -6.09 15.12 -10.85
CA PRO A 7 -5.78 14.71 -9.47
C PRO A 7 -6.94 14.02 -8.75
N ASP A 8 -8.16 14.51 -8.96
CA ASP A 8 -9.41 13.96 -8.42
C ASP A 8 -9.65 12.53 -8.92
N ALA A 9 -9.41 12.27 -10.20
CA ALA A 9 -9.56 10.94 -10.79
C ALA A 9 -8.44 9.98 -10.33
N VAL A 10 -7.21 10.48 -10.15
CA VAL A 10 -6.09 9.69 -9.62
C VAL A 10 -6.38 9.26 -8.18
N ARG A 11 -6.79 10.20 -7.31
CA ARG A 11 -7.24 9.90 -5.94
C ARG A 11 -8.45 8.97 -5.92
N GLY A 12 -9.40 9.17 -6.82
CA GLY A 12 -10.55 8.28 -6.96
C GLY A 12 -10.15 6.85 -7.35
N GLY A 13 -9.12 6.68 -8.18
CA GLY A 13 -8.55 5.37 -8.51
C GLY A 13 -7.88 4.67 -7.32
N TRP A 14 -7.36 5.45 -6.37
CA TRP A 14 -6.71 4.95 -5.16
C TRP A 14 -7.68 4.27 -4.18
N ALA A 15 -8.99 4.52 -4.30
CA ALA A 15 -9.99 3.90 -3.41
C ALA A 15 -9.91 2.36 -3.38
N ASN A 16 -9.50 1.72 -4.48
CA ASN A 16 -9.29 0.27 -4.51
C ASN A 16 -8.09 -0.18 -3.67
N ALA A 17 -7.03 0.64 -3.62
CA ALA A 17 -5.87 0.39 -2.78
C ALA A 17 -6.20 0.56 -1.30
N ASP A 18 -7.04 1.54 -0.95
CA ASP A 18 -7.53 1.72 0.42
C ASP A 18 -8.38 0.53 0.89
N ASN A 19 -9.26 0.02 0.02
CA ASN A 19 -10.04 -1.19 0.29
C ASN A 19 -9.11 -2.41 0.51
N ALA A 20 -8.10 -2.58 -0.36
CA ALA A 20 -7.12 -3.65 -0.21
C ALA A 20 -6.34 -3.51 1.12
N ALA A 21 -5.93 -2.30 1.50
CA ALA A 21 -5.27 -2.06 2.78
C ALA A 21 -6.17 -2.43 3.98
N ALA A 22 -7.47 -2.13 3.91
CA ALA A 22 -8.42 -2.52 4.94
C ALA A 22 -8.57 -4.05 5.05
N GLU A 23 -8.66 -4.76 3.93
CA GLU A 23 -8.70 -6.23 3.90
C GLU A 23 -7.42 -6.84 4.48
N LEU A 24 -6.25 -6.30 4.15
CA LEU A 24 -4.96 -6.76 4.66
C LEU A 24 -4.83 -6.54 6.18
N ARG A 25 -5.30 -5.40 6.70
CA ARG A 25 -5.34 -5.15 8.15
C ARG A 25 -6.28 -6.13 8.87
N SER A 26 -7.42 -6.46 8.25
CA SER A 26 -8.33 -7.49 8.77
C SER A 26 -7.67 -8.87 8.82
N ALA A 27 -6.98 -9.26 7.74
CA ALA A 27 -6.22 -10.52 7.69
C ALA A 27 -5.13 -10.58 8.78
N GLN A 28 -4.45 -9.47 9.08
CA GLN A 28 -3.46 -9.40 10.15
C GLN A 28 -4.08 -9.66 11.54
N GLY A 29 -5.32 -9.21 11.76
CA GLY A 29 -6.10 -9.54 12.96
C GLY A 29 -6.42 -11.03 13.05
N GLN A 30 -6.93 -11.62 11.96
CA GLN A 30 -7.29 -13.05 11.90
C GLN A 30 -6.09 -13.98 12.13
N VAL A 31 -4.91 -13.62 11.59
CA VAL A 31 -3.66 -14.34 11.85
C VAL A 31 -3.30 -14.32 13.34
N SER A 32 -3.62 -13.22 14.03
CA SER A 32 -3.39 -13.11 15.47
C SER A 32 -4.34 -13.97 16.29
N ASP A 33 -5.60 -14.08 15.88
CA ASP A 33 -6.59 -14.94 16.51
C ASP A 33 -6.28 -16.43 16.29
N ALA A 34 -5.85 -16.79 15.08
CA ALA A 34 -5.48 -18.17 14.73
C ALA A 34 -4.27 -18.70 15.53
N ALA A 35 -3.27 -17.85 15.79
CA ALA A 35 -2.12 -18.21 16.61
C ALA A 35 -2.48 -18.46 18.10
N GLY A 36 -3.61 -17.94 18.56
CA GLY A 36 -4.07 -18.11 19.95
C GLY A 36 -4.80 -19.43 20.25
N HIS A 37 -5.03 -20.29 19.25
CA HIS A 37 -5.72 -21.56 19.44
C HIS A 37 -4.78 -22.68 19.89
N ASP A 38 -5.17 -23.35 20.98
CA ASP A 38 -4.41 -24.41 21.64
C ASP A 38 -4.38 -25.69 20.79
N MET A 39 -3.38 -25.79 19.92
CA MET A 39 -3.10 -26.96 19.08
C MET A 39 -1.79 -27.59 19.56
N ALA A 40 -1.73 -28.07 20.80
CA ALA A 40 -0.63 -28.80 21.46
C ALA A 40 0.67 -28.95 20.62
N ASP A 41 0.74 -29.97 19.76
CA ASP A 41 1.95 -30.34 19.00
C ASP A 41 2.19 -29.48 17.74
N LEU A 42 1.18 -28.72 17.30
CA LEU A 42 1.19 -27.85 16.12
C LEU A 42 1.34 -26.37 16.46
N ALA A 43 1.26 -26.00 17.75
CA ALA A 43 1.20 -24.61 18.21
C ALA A 43 2.43 -23.79 17.78
N THR A 44 3.62 -24.37 17.87
CA THR A 44 4.87 -23.72 17.44
C THR A 44 4.88 -23.46 15.94
N THR A 45 4.56 -24.48 15.13
CA THR A 45 4.48 -24.35 13.67
C THR A 45 3.43 -23.34 13.22
N LEU A 46 2.27 -23.31 13.88
CA LEU A 46 1.21 -22.34 13.61
C LEU A 46 1.61 -20.92 13.99
N THR A 47 2.36 -20.76 15.09
CA THR A 47 2.90 -19.47 15.52
C THR A 47 3.91 -18.96 14.49
N ASP A 48 4.86 -19.80 14.05
CA ASP A 48 5.86 -19.43 13.04
C ASP A 48 5.19 -19.04 11.70
N ALA A 49 4.23 -19.84 11.23
CA ALA A 49 3.47 -19.53 10.02
C ALA A 49 2.65 -18.23 10.15
N ALA A 50 2.11 -17.95 11.34
CA ALA A 50 1.42 -16.69 11.62
C ALA A 50 2.39 -15.49 11.61
N GLU A 51 3.59 -15.65 12.14
CA GLU A 51 4.63 -14.60 12.11
C GLU A 51 5.10 -14.31 10.67
N ASP A 52 5.35 -15.34 9.87
CA ASP A 52 5.68 -15.20 8.45
C ASP A 52 4.58 -14.44 7.71
N MET A 53 3.31 -14.78 7.97
CA MET A 53 2.18 -14.12 7.33
C MET A 53 2.03 -12.66 7.77
N ARG A 54 2.25 -12.35 9.05
CA ARG A 54 2.33 -10.97 9.52
C ARG A 54 3.47 -10.21 8.83
N GLY A 55 4.60 -10.86 8.59
CA GLY A 55 5.73 -10.30 7.84
C GLY A 55 5.33 -9.88 6.44
N VAL A 56 4.70 -10.79 5.69
CA VAL A 56 4.22 -10.52 4.32
C VAL A 56 3.19 -9.39 4.31
N LEU A 57 2.18 -9.44 5.20
CA LEU A 57 1.15 -8.40 5.27
C LEU A 57 1.75 -7.02 5.58
N ARG A 58 2.75 -6.96 6.47
CA ARG A 58 3.46 -5.71 6.79
C ARG A 58 4.17 -5.13 5.56
N VAL A 59 4.84 -5.97 4.77
CA VAL A 59 5.52 -5.53 3.54
C VAL A 59 4.50 -4.99 2.53
N VAL A 60 3.40 -5.70 2.30
CA VAL A 60 2.37 -5.26 1.33
C VAL A 60 1.73 -3.95 1.76
N LEU A 61 1.39 -3.79 3.04
CA LEU A 61 0.88 -2.53 3.57
C LEU A 61 1.90 -1.39 3.42
N GLY A 62 3.18 -1.65 3.69
CA GLY A 62 4.24 -0.67 3.48
C GLY A 62 4.37 -0.22 2.03
N VAL A 63 4.25 -1.14 1.06
CA VAL A 63 4.26 -0.80 -0.37
C VAL A 63 3.06 0.06 -0.75
N LEU A 64 1.87 -0.24 -0.21
CA LEU A 64 0.69 0.59 -0.45
C LEU A 64 0.86 2.00 0.13
N ASP A 65 1.38 2.11 1.36
CA ASP A 65 1.60 3.40 2.01
C ASP A 65 2.67 4.24 1.26
N GLU A 66 3.78 3.62 0.85
CA GLU A 66 4.82 4.28 0.05
C GLU A 66 4.28 4.75 -1.30
N HIS A 67 3.50 3.90 -1.97
CA HIS A 67 2.95 4.24 -3.27
C HIS A 67 1.86 5.30 -3.18
N HIS A 68 1.08 5.34 -2.09
CA HIS A 68 0.16 6.44 -1.79
C HIS A 68 0.91 7.77 -1.63
N GLY A 69 1.99 7.77 -0.84
CA GLY A 69 2.86 8.93 -0.66
C GLY A 69 3.40 9.45 -1.99
N ASN A 70 3.97 8.56 -2.81
CA ASN A 70 4.49 8.92 -4.13
C ASN A 70 3.41 9.51 -5.05
N VAL A 71 2.18 8.99 -5.01
CA VAL A 71 1.06 9.54 -5.80
C VAL A 71 0.69 10.95 -5.34
N GLU A 72 0.61 11.18 -4.03
CA GLU A 72 0.30 12.51 -3.49
C GLU A 72 1.42 13.52 -3.75
N ASP A 73 2.69 13.11 -3.67
CA ASP A 73 3.83 13.94 -4.04
C ASP A 73 3.78 14.33 -5.53
N CYS A 74 3.52 13.36 -6.42
CA CYS A 74 3.34 13.62 -7.85
C CYS A 74 2.18 14.60 -8.13
N ILE A 75 1.07 14.47 -7.39
CA ILE A 75 -0.07 15.39 -7.51
C ILE A 75 0.32 16.78 -7.02
N SER A 76 1.01 16.88 -5.89
CA SER A 76 1.47 18.14 -5.32
C SER A 76 2.40 18.88 -6.29
N ASP A 77 3.38 18.18 -6.86
CA ASP A 77 4.31 18.73 -7.85
C ASP A 77 3.57 19.20 -9.10
N PHE A 78 2.66 18.39 -9.64
CA PHE A 78 1.84 18.76 -10.80
C PHE A 78 0.99 20.02 -10.56
N LEU A 79 0.43 20.17 -9.36
CA LEU A 79 -0.36 21.35 -8.99
C LEU A 79 0.51 22.58 -8.78
N ALA A 80 1.73 22.40 -8.25
CA ALA A 80 2.69 23.48 -8.06
C ALA A 80 3.24 24.04 -9.39
N THR A 81 3.22 23.25 -10.47
CA THR A 81 3.69 23.63 -11.80
C THR A 81 2.59 24.07 -12.77
N ASP A 82 1.44 24.55 -12.27
CA ASP A 82 0.29 25.01 -13.06
C ASP A 82 -0.25 23.95 -14.06
N GLY A 83 -0.10 22.66 -13.73
CA GLY A 83 -0.46 21.55 -14.62
C GLY A 83 0.44 21.40 -15.84
N SER A 84 1.53 22.18 -15.94
CA SER A 84 2.64 21.88 -16.81
C SER A 84 3.45 20.79 -16.13
N SER A 85 3.27 19.53 -16.52
CA SER A 85 4.23 18.50 -16.14
C SER A 85 5.59 18.98 -16.65
N ALA A 86 6.51 19.34 -15.76
CA ALA A 86 7.85 19.77 -16.13
C ALA A 86 8.66 18.63 -16.79
N GLY A 87 8.03 17.47 -17.06
CA GLY A 87 8.65 16.30 -17.69
C GLY A 87 9.70 15.62 -16.82
N GLU A 88 10.22 16.29 -15.80
CA GLU A 88 11.13 15.74 -14.82
C GLU A 88 10.36 15.04 -13.72
N PHE A 89 10.03 13.77 -13.97
CA PHE A 89 9.88 12.83 -12.87
C PHE A 89 11.27 12.67 -12.24
N HIS A 90 11.49 13.27 -11.07
CA HIS A 90 12.71 13.10 -10.28
C HIS A 90 12.88 11.62 -9.89
N GLY A 91 13.56 10.86 -10.75
CA GLY A 91 13.70 9.41 -10.66
C GLY A 91 13.87 8.72 -12.02
N LEU A 92 13.53 9.38 -13.13
CA LEU A 92 13.69 8.86 -14.50
C LEU A 92 14.71 9.63 -15.34
N ALA A 93 15.30 10.71 -14.82
CA ALA A 93 16.42 11.39 -15.46
C ALA A 93 17.68 10.51 -15.34
N ARG A 94 18.12 9.95 -16.46
CA ARG A 94 19.47 9.39 -16.62
C ARG A 94 20.48 10.50 -16.82
#